data_AF-W3AJH1-F1
#
_entry.id   AF-W3AJH1-F1
#
_cell.length_a   1.000
_cell.length_b   1.000
_cell.length_c   1.000
_cell.angle_alpha   90.00
_cell.angle_beta   90.00
_cell.angle_gamma   90.00
#
_symmetry.space_group_name_H-M   'P 1'
#
loop_
_entity.id
_entity.type
_entity.pdbx_description
1 polymer ?
#
loop_
_entity_poly.entity_id
_entity_poly.type
_entity_poly.pdbx_seq_one_letter_code
_entity_poly.pdbx_strand_id
1 'polypeptide(L)'
;MDDNLSDEEIISRIIEDNLFQFPTEKSLKRTVTGCLRRLRCLGDDELIKTVTHSPMEVGKQVCLNAMMKEYRLVWDFMITVIGAKYREQDLSYGRMDLNVFFMRLQAQHMGLATCWTGWYEQDEMRNLLGLTDKDYVTGIITVGYADENPDARQRRQPRFIEI
;
A
#
# COMPACT_ATOMS: atom_id res chain seq x y z
N MET A 1 17.13 -1.84 -18.81
CA MET A 1 18.54 -1.89 -18.40
C MET A 1 19.32 -2.28 -19.63
N ASP A 2 19.69 -1.28 -20.42
CA ASP A 2 20.29 -1.53 -21.75
C ASP A 2 21.80 -1.74 -21.67
N ASP A 3 22.39 -1.41 -20.53
CA ASP A 3 23.76 -1.76 -20.18
C ASP A 3 23.70 -2.94 -19.21
N ASN A 4 24.36 -4.04 -19.56
CA ASN A 4 24.44 -5.29 -18.77
C ASN A 4 25.33 -5.12 -17.51
N LEU A 5 25.25 -3.96 -16.86
CA LEU A 5 26.00 -3.57 -15.68
C LEU A 5 25.48 -4.31 -14.45
N SER A 6 26.39 -4.67 -13.56
CA SER A 6 26.06 -5.17 -12.23
C SER A 6 25.41 -4.08 -11.38
N ASP A 7 24.62 -4.47 -10.38
CA ASP A 7 23.95 -3.53 -9.48
C ASP A 7 24.97 -2.63 -8.74
N GLU A 8 26.19 -3.13 -8.48
CA GLU A 8 27.27 -2.37 -7.82
C GLU A 8 27.85 -1.27 -8.73
N GLU A 9 28.01 -1.55 -10.02
CA GLU A 9 28.46 -0.55 -11.00
C GLU A 9 27.40 0.53 -11.22
N ILE A 10 26.12 0.14 -11.26
CA ILE A 10 25.00 1.09 -11.37
C ILE A 10 24.98 2.03 -10.15
N ILE A 11 25.13 1.50 -8.94
CA ILE A 11 25.15 2.31 -7.71
C ILE A 11 26.33 3.28 -7.73
N SER A 12 27.53 2.80 -8.07
CA SER A 12 28.75 3.63 -8.10
C SER A 12 28.58 4.80 -9.07
N ARG A 13 28.12 4.52 -10.30
CA ARG A 13 27.90 5.55 -11.32
C ARG A 13 26.85 6.58 -10.89
N ILE A 14 25.75 6.14 -10.29
CA ILE A 14 24.70 7.06 -9.80
C ILE A 14 25.24 7.98 -8.70
N ILE A 15 26.12 7.48 -7.83
CA ILE A 15 26.72 8.25 -6.73
C ILE A 15 27.73 9.26 -7.28
N GLU A 16 28.65 8.82 -8.15
CA GLU A 16 29.69 9.67 -8.74
C GLU A 16 29.09 10.81 -9.56
N ASP A 17 28.11 10.51 -10.41
CA ASP A 17 27.45 11.50 -11.27
C ASP A 17 26.34 12.27 -10.54
N ASN A 18 26.02 11.90 -9.29
CA ASN A 18 24.88 12.40 -8.49
C ASN A 18 23.59 12.57 -9.33
N LEU A 19 23.22 11.54 -10.10
CA LEU A 19 22.14 11.62 -11.10
C LEU A 19 20.77 12.01 -10.52
N PHE A 20 20.55 11.73 -9.24
CA PHE A 20 19.31 12.04 -8.52
C PHE A 20 19.38 13.38 -7.76
N GLN A 21 20.52 14.08 -7.83
CA GLN A 21 20.72 15.41 -7.27
C GLN A 21 20.41 15.51 -5.77
N PHE A 22 20.84 14.51 -4.99
CA PHE A 22 20.65 14.51 -3.54
C PHE A 22 21.77 15.31 -2.83
N PRO A 23 21.48 15.90 -1.65
CA PRO A 23 22.46 16.64 -0.87
C PRO A 23 23.44 15.74 -0.09
N THR A 24 23.13 14.45 0.09
CA THR A 24 23.97 13.52 0.87
C THR A 24 24.09 12.15 0.19
N GLU A 25 25.32 11.65 0.05
CA GLU A 25 25.63 10.36 -0.57
C GLU A 25 24.98 9.17 0.16
N LYS A 26 24.87 9.23 1.50
CA LYS A 26 24.21 8.18 2.30
C LYS A 26 22.74 8.02 1.93
N SER A 27 22.03 9.14 1.75
CA SER A 27 20.61 9.14 1.36
C SER A 27 20.45 8.69 -0.08
N LEU A 28 21.38 9.09 -0.96
CA LEU A 28 21.44 8.64 -2.35
C LEU A 28 21.60 7.12 -2.43
N LYS A 29 22.62 6.56 -1.78
CA LYS A 29 22.87 5.11 -1.76
C LYS A 29 21.67 4.33 -1.23
N ARG A 30 21.04 4.78 -0.14
CA ARG A 30 19.84 4.15 0.42
C ARG A 30 18.68 4.15 -0.58
N THR A 31 18.45 5.29 -1.23
CA THR A 31 17.35 5.47 -2.18
C THR A 31 17.55 4.61 -3.43
N VAL A 32 18.75 4.65 -4.02
CA VAL A 32 19.11 3.89 -5.22
C VAL A 32 19.01 2.39 -4.96
N THR A 33 19.53 1.91 -3.84
CA THR A 33 19.42 0.50 -3.45
C THR A 33 17.96 0.06 -3.36
N GLY A 34 17.11 0.90 -2.76
CA GLY A 34 15.66 0.64 -2.70
C GLY A 34 14.95 0.69 -4.05
N CYS A 35 15.41 1.52 -5.00
CA CYS A 35 14.90 1.52 -6.37
C CYS A 35 15.30 0.24 -7.12
N LEU A 36 16.57 -0.16 -7.03
CA LEU A 36 17.09 -1.36 -7.68
C LEU A 36 16.39 -2.61 -7.17
N ARG A 37 16.26 -2.76 -5.84
CA ARG A 37 15.55 -3.90 -5.25
C ARG A 37 14.11 -4.01 -5.77
N ARG A 38 13.38 -2.90 -5.86
CA ARG A 38 12.00 -2.86 -6.38
C ARG A 38 11.94 -3.30 -7.84
N LEU A 39 12.83 -2.78 -8.68
CA LEU A 39 12.88 -3.11 -10.10
C LEU A 39 13.24 -4.59 -10.30
N ARG A 40 14.23 -5.12 -9.58
CA ARG A 40 14.61 -6.53 -9.64
C ARG A 40 13.49 -7.47 -9.16
N CYS A 41 12.70 -7.05 -8.16
CA CYS A 41 11.53 -7.81 -7.69
C CYS A 41 10.42 -7.96 -8.75
N LEU A 42 10.40 -7.15 -9.82
CA LEU A 42 9.43 -7.33 -10.91
C LEU A 42 9.64 -8.68 -11.61
N GLY A 43 10.90 -9.12 -11.76
CA GLY A 43 11.27 -10.39 -12.37
C GLY A 43 11.03 -10.44 -13.89
N ASP A 44 10.85 -9.28 -14.52
CA ASP A 44 10.52 -9.14 -15.94
C ASP A 44 11.25 -7.91 -16.53
N ASP A 45 12.12 -8.17 -17.49
CA ASP A 45 12.91 -7.16 -18.17
C ASP A 45 12.08 -6.26 -19.08
N GLU A 46 10.93 -6.75 -19.57
CA GLU A 46 10.00 -5.94 -20.37
C GLU A 46 9.35 -4.87 -19.51
N LEU A 47 8.82 -5.23 -18.33
CA LEU A 47 8.28 -4.27 -17.37
C LEU A 47 9.32 -3.23 -16.93
N ILE A 48 10.58 -3.62 -16.76
CA ILE A 48 11.66 -2.67 -16.43
C ILE A 48 11.88 -1.69 -17.59
N LYS A 49 11.86 -2.14 -18.85
CA LYS A 49 11.94 -1.27 -20.04
C LYS A 49 10.70 -0.38 -20.18
N THR A 50 9.53 -0.86 -19.80
CA THR A 50 8.30 -0.06 -19.78
C THR A 50 8.48 1.18 -18.91
N VAL A 51 9.14 1.08 -17.74
CA VAL A 51 9.38 2.23 -16.85
C VAL A 51 10.19 3.34 -17.52
N THR A 52 11.18 3.00 -18.35
CA THR A 52 12.08 3.98 -18.98
C THR A 52 11.52 4.57 -20.26
N HIS A 53 10.74 3.81 -21.03
CA HIS A 53 10.28 4.21 -22.36
C HIS A 53 8.81 4.63 -22.43
N SER A 54 8.00 4.32 -21.41
CA SER A 54 6.56 4.60 -21.45
C SER A 54 6.22 5.98 -20.89
N PRO A 55 5.01 6.49 -21.18
CA PRO A 55 4.49 7.68 -20.52
C PRO A 55 4.48 7.53 -18.99
N MET A 56 4.67 8.66 -18.30
CA MET A 56 4.78 8.70 -16.84
C MET A 56 3.64 7.99 -16.09
N GLU A 57 2.42 8.02 -16.63
CA GLU A 57 1.28 7.33 -16.02
C GLU A 57 1.42 5.81 -15.99
N VAL A 58 1.97 5.21 -17.06
CA VAL A 58 2.26 3.77 -17.10
C VAL A 58 3.43 3.44 -16.17
N GLY A 59 4.49 4.26 -16.19
CA GLY A 59 5.64 4.11 -15.31
C GLY A 59 5.26 4.12 -13.82
N LYS A 60 4.34 5.01 -13.41
CA LYS A 60 3.79 5.05 -12.03
C LYS A 60 3.09 3.75 -11.65
N GLN A 61 2.31 3.15 -12.55
CA GLN A 61 1.62 1.87 -12.30
C GLN A 61 2.60 0.73 -12.11
N VAL A 62 3.64 0.65 -12.95
CA VAL A 62 4.70 -0.35 -12.81
C VAL A 62 5.48 -0.15 -11.50
N CYS A 63 5.75 1.10 -11.12
CA CYS A 63 6.37 1.40 -9.83
C CYS A 63 5.49 0.97 -8.64
N LEU A 64 4.16 1.18 -8.72
CA LEU A 64 3.22 0.69 -7.71
C LEU A 64 3.24 -0.84 -7.64
N ASN A 65 3.26 -1.52 -8.78
CA ASN A 65 3.40 -2.99 -8.84
C ASN A 65 4.70 -3.46 -8.17
N ALA A 66 5.83 -2.80 -8.46
CA ALA A 66 7.11 -3.10 -7.83
C ALA A 66 7.07 -2.91 -6.31
N MET A 67 6.44 -1.82 -5.83
CA MET A 67 6.23 -1.59 -4.40
C MET A 67 5.35 -2.66 -3.75
N MET A 68 4.29 -3.10 -4.43
CA MET A 68 3.43 -4.17 -3.96
C MET A 68 4.20 -5.51 -3.86
N LYS A 69 5.05 -5.84 -4.83
CA LYS A 69 5.88 -7.06 -4.78
C LYS A 69 6.93 -7.04 -3.67
N GLU A 70 7.55 -5.89 -3.42
CA GLU A 70 8.59 -5.76 -2.40
C GLU A 70 8.03 -5.64 -0.97
N TYR A 71 6.95 -4.89 -0.79
CA TYR A 71 6.43 -4.54 0.53
C TYR A 71 5.09 -5.19 0.79
N ARG A 72 5.08 -6.21 1.65
CA ARG A 72 3.85 -6.90 2.09
C ARG A 72 2.79 -5.95 2.63
N LEU A 73 3.18 -4.90 3.34
CA LEU A 73 2.26 -3.89 3.85
C LEU A 73 1.48 -3.19 2.72
N VAL A 74 2.18 -2.82 1.64
CA VAL A 74 1.58 -2.16 0.48
C VAL A 74 0.70 -3.16 -0.27
N TRP A 75 1.16 -4.40 -0.46
CA TRP A 75 0.36 -5.49 -1.01
C TRP A 75 -0.96 -5.70 -0.24
N ASP A 76 -0.86 -5.88 1.08
CA ASP A 76 -2.02 -6.13 1.94
C ASP A 76 -2.97 -4.95 1.90
N PHE A 77 -2.48 -3.71 1.94
CA PHE A 77 -3.32 -2.52 1.79
C PHE A 77 -4.05 -2.49 0.44
N MET A 78 -3.33 -2.67 -0.67
CA MET A 78 -3.88 -2.62 -2.02
C MET A 78 -4.92 -3.72 -2.26
N ILE A 79 -4.71 -4.93 -1.73
CA ILE A 79 -5.66 -6.04 -1.89
C ILE A 79 -6.85 -5.94 -0.92
N THR A 80 -6.60 -5.56 0.33
CA THR A 80 -7.62 -5.59 1.39
C THR A 80 -8.53 -4.36 1.38
N VAL A 81 -7.98 -3.17 1.22
CA VAL A 81 -8.71 -1.89 1.27
C VAL A 81 -9.12 -1.49 -0.13
N ILE A 82 -8.14 -1.21 -0.99
CA ILE A 82 -8.39 -0.72 -2.35
C ILE A 82 -9.16 -1.77 -3.16
N GLY A 83 -8.75 -3.04 -3.09
CA GLY A 83 -9.45 -4.14 -3.73
C GLY A 83 -10.89 -4.34 -3.23
N ALA A 84 -11.20 -4.02 -1.97
CA ALA A 84 -12.59 -4.04 -1.47
C ALA A 84 -13.42 -2.90 -2.04
N LYS A 85 -12.87 -1.68 -1.98
CA LYS A 85 -13.49 -0.48 -2.56
C LYS A 85 -13.86 -0.63 -4.03
N TYR A 86 -12.93 -1.12 -4.86
CA TYR A 86 -13.23 -1.41 -6.26
C TYR A 86 -14.37 -2.43 -6.47
N ARG A 87 -14.50 -3.43 -5.60
CA ARG A 87 -15.60 -4.42 -5.68
C ARG A 87 -16.95 -3.81 -5.32
N GLU A 88 -16.95 -2.88 -4.38
CA GLU A 88 -18.14 -2.16 -3.92
C GLU A 88 -18.46 -0.93 -4.79
N GLN A 89 -17.63 -0.68 -5.82
CA GLN A 89 -17.67 0.53 -6.65
C GLN A 89 -17.56 1.83 -5.83
N ASP A 90 -16.95 1.73 -4.66
CA ASP A 90 -16.63 2.87 -3.82
C ASP A 90 -15.33 3.51 -4.32
N LEU A 91 -15.46 4.64 -5.00
CA LEU A 91 -14.31 5.43 -5.48
C LEU A 91 -13.86 6.49 -4.46
N SER A 92 -14.48 6.53 -3.28
CA SER A 92 -14.04 7.40 -2.21
C SER A 92 -12.77 6.86 -1.57
N TYR A 93 -11.82 7.74 -1.29
CA TYR A 93 -10.60 7.40 -0.57
C TYR A 93 -10.20 8.56 0.32
N GLY A 94 -9.87 8.27 1.57
CA GLY A 94 -9.48 9.29 2.52
C GLY A 94 -8.56 8.78 3.63
N ARG A 95 -8.24 9.68 4.57
CA ARG A 95 -7.41 9.37 5.74
C ARG A 95 -8.03 8.28 6.61
N MET A 96 -9.35 8.17 6.63
CA MET A 96 -10.05 7.15 7.40
C MET A 96 -9.64 5.74 6.97
N ASP A 97 -9.58 5.47 5.66
CA ASP A 97 -9.25 4.14 5.13
C ASP A 97 -7.86 3.68 5.58
N LEU A 98 -6.89 4.61 5.59
CA LEU A 98 -5.55 4.37 6.12
C LEU A 98 -5.58 4.09 7.63
N ASN A 99 -6.28 4.93 8.40
CA ASN A 99 -6.34 4.80 9.85
C ASN A 99 -6.96 3.45 10.27
N VAL A 100 -8.03 3.05 9.59
CA VAL A 100 -8.74 1.78 9.82
C VAL A 100 -7.83 0.61 9.48
N PHE A 101 -7.11 0.68 8.36
CA PHE A 101 -6.17 -0.36 7.96
C PHE A 101 -5.07 -0.56 9.01
N PHE A 102 -4.43 0.53 9.48
CA PHE A 102 -3.38 0.44 10.48
C PHE A 102 -3.91 -0.01 11.85
N MET A 103 -5.09 0.45 12.26
CA MET A 103 -5.71 0.01 13.50
C MET A 103 -6.03 -1.50 13.48
N ARG A 104 -6.56 -2.01 12.36
CA ARG A 104 -6.77 -3.45 12.17
C ARG A 104 -5.45 -4.22 12.21
N LEU A 105 -4.40 -3.70 11.59
CA LEU A 105 -3.07 -4.33 11.59
C LEU A 105 -2.47 -4.37 13.00
N GLN A 106 -2.61 -3.30 13.78
CA GLN A 106 -2.16 -3.24 15.18
C GLN A 106 -2.93 -4.23 16.06
N ALA A 107 -4.26 -4.28 15.92
CA ALA A 107 -5.08 -5.22 16.66
C ALA A 107 -4.68 -6.68 16.36
N GLN A 108 -4.50 -7.03 15.08
CA GLN A 108 -4.01 -8.35 14.68
C GLN A 108 -2.64 -8.69 15.27
N HIS A 109 -1.71 -7.72 15.27
CA HIS A 109 -0.40 -7.90 15.88
C HIS A 109 -0.47 -8.13 17.40
N MET A 110 -1.47 -7.56 18.07
CA MET A 110 -1.75 -7.76 19.49
C MET A 110 -2.60 -9.01 19.79
N GLY A 111 -2.98 -9.78 18.77
CA GLY A 111 -3.87 -10.94 18.92
C GLY A 111 -5.33 -10.57 19.21
N LEU A 112 -5.73 -9.33 18.92
CA LEU A 112 -7.09 -8.83 19.07
C LEU A 112 -7.87 -8.99 17.77
N ALA A 113 -9.17 -9.26 17.89
CA ALA A 113 -10.12 -9.20 16.80
C ALA A 113 -10.71 -7.80 16.67
N THR A 114 -11.10 -7.46 15.44
CA THR A 114 -11.77 -6.19 15.12
C THR A 114 -12.97 -6.43 14.22
N CYS A 115 -14.05 -5.68 14.44
CA CYS A 115 -15.19 -5.66 13.53
C CYS A 115 -15.61 -4.22 13.21
N TRP A 116 -15.83 -3.94 11.92
CA TRP A 116 -16.41 -2.68 11.47
C TRP A 116 -17.92 -2.70 11.62
N THR A 117 -18.46 -1.72 12.33
CA THR A 117 -19.90 -1.52 12.47
C THR A 117 -20.30 -0.21 11.80
N GLY A 118 -21.07 -0.32 10.71
CA GLY A 118 -21.59 0.81 9.95
C GLY A 118 -23.07 1.12 10.21
N TRP A 119 -23.73 0.36 11.08
CA TRP A 119 -25.16 0.51 11.36
C TRP A 119 -25.36 1.20 12.71
N TYR A 120 -25.53 2.53 12.69
CA TYR A 120 -25.86 3.35 13.86
C TYR A 120 -26.52 4.66 13.43
N GLU A 121 -27.28 5.27 14.34
CA GLU A 121 -27.85 6.61 14.13
C GLU A 121 -26.83 7.69 14.49
N GLN A 122 -26.65 8.66 13.60
CA GLN A 122 -25.63 9.70 13.77
C GLN A 122 -25.92 10.60 14.98
N ASP A 123 -27.18 11.01 15.16
CA ASP A 123 -27.55 11.93 16.25
C ASP A 123 -27.40 11.26 17.62
N GLU A 124 -27.78 9.99 17.74
CA GLU A 124 -27.59 9.20 18.96
C GLU A 124 -26.10 9.05 19.30
N MET A 125 -25.27 8.71 18.31
CA MET A 125 -23.84 8.52 18.53
C MET A 125 -23.09 9.81 18.85
N ARG A 126 -23.45 10.94 18.20
CA ARG A 126 -22.87 12.25 18.54
C ARG A 126 -23.17 12.62 19.99
N ASN A 127 -24.43 12.47 20.41
CA ASN A 127 -24.86 12.77 21.78
C ASN A 127 -24.14 11.88 22.80
N LEU A 128 -24.04 10.58 22.52
CA LEU A 128 -23.37 9.62 23.41
C LEU A 128 -21.87 9.92 23.60
N LEU A 129 -21.20 10.32 22.52
CA LEU A 129 -19.75 10.60 22.52
C LEU A 129 -19.41 12.05 22.91
N GLY A 130 -20.41 12.91 23.16
CA GLY A 130 -20.21 14.32 23.49
C GLY A 130 -19.63 15.14 22.32
N LEU A 131 -19.98 14.77 21.09
CA LEU A 131 -19.51 15.42 19.86
C LEU A 131 -20.41 16.59 19.46
N THR A 132 -19.87 17.52 18.69
CA THR A 132 -20.62 18.67 18.17
C THR A 132 -21.32 18.33 16.85
N ASP A 133 -22.29 19.16 16.41
CA ASP A 133 -22.98 18.97 15.12
C ASP A 133 -22.09 19.08 13.89
N LYS A 134 -20.85 19.57 14.05
CA LYS A 134 -19.85 19.63 12.97
C LYS A 134 -19.07 18.33 12.82
N ASP A 135 -19.13 17.45 13.82
CA ASP A 135 -18.40 16.20 13.85
C ASP A 135 -19.25 15.09 13.24
N TYR A 136 -18.65 14.27 12.37
CA TYR A 136 -19.33 13.17 11.72
C TYR A 136 -18.69 11.84 12.11
N VAL A 137 -19.45 10.96 12.75
CA VAL A 137 -18.97 9.62 13.10
C VAL A 137 -18.91 8.81 11.82
N THR A 138 -17.70 8.55 11.32
CA THR A 138 -17.52 7.89 10.02
C THR A 138 -17.55 6.36 10.12
N GLY A 139 -17.25 5.81 11.29
CA GLY A 139 -17.37 4.38 11.56
C GLY A 139 -17.08 4.08 13.02
N ILE A 140 -17.68 3.01 13.52
CA ILE A 140 -17.38 2.45 14.84
C ILE A 140 -16.62 1.14 14.61
N ILE A 141 -15.53 0.95 15.33
CA ILE A 141 -14.73 -0.27 15.24
C ILE A 141 -14.61 -0.88 16.62
N THR A 142 -15.17 -2.07 16.76
CA THR A 142 -15.05 -2.87 17.98
C THR A 142 -13.68 -3.55 17.97
N VAL A 143 -13.05 -3.62 19.15
CA VAL A 143 -11.76 -4.27 19.35
C VAL A 143 -11.83 -5.09 20.63
N GLY A 144 -11.38 -6.34 20.59
CA GLY A 144 -11.43 -7.22 21.76
C GLY A 144 -10.77 -8.58 21.50
N TYR A 145 -10.74 -9.43 22.53
CA TYR A 145 -10.31 -10.81 22.36
C TYR A 145 -11.38 -11.62 21.64
N ALA A 146 -10.95 -12.42 20.66
CA ALA A 146 -11.86 -13.24 19.88
C ALA A 146 -12.30 -14.45 20.71
N ASP A 147 -13.61 -14.68 20.82
CA ASP A 147 -14.18 -15.94 21.32
C ASP A 147 -14.36 -16.95 20.17
N GLU A 148 -14.35 -16.46 18.92
CA GLU A 148 -14.47 -17.26 17.70
C GLU A 148 -13.31 -16.96 16.75
N ASN A 149 -12.88 -17.96 15.99
CA ASN A 149 -11.88 -17.81 14.95
C ASN A 149 -12.43 -18.29 13.60
N PRO A 150 -13.31 -17.51 12.94
CA PRO A 150 -13.89 -17.89 11.67
C PRO A 150 -12.82 -17.96 10.58
N ASP A 151 -13.01 -18.88 9.63
CA ASP A 151 -12.12 -18.99 8.48
C ASP A 151 -12.08 -17.68 7.70
N ALA A 152 -10.87 -17.32 7.23
CA ALA A 152 -10.69 -16.14 6.41
C ALA A 152 -11.58 -16.27 5.15
N ARG A 153 -12.52 -15.34 5.01
CA ARG A 153 -13.43 -15.29 3.84
C ARG A 153 -12.63 -15.46 2.54
N GLN A 154 -12.99 -16.46 1.76
CA GLN A 154 -12.27 -16.79 0.54
C GLN A 154 -12.27 -15.59 -0.41
N ARG A 155 -11.08 -15.09 -0.71
CA ARG A 155 -10.90 -13.93 -1.59
C ARG A 155 -10.85 -14.42 -3.03
N ARG A 156 -11.54 -13.73 -3.95
CA ARG A 156 -11.34 -13.97 -5.38
C ARG A 156 -9.87 -13.74 -5.69
N GLN A 157 -9.20 -14.74 -6.28
CA GLN A 157 -7.83 -14.55 -6.71
C GLN A 157 -7.80 -13.44 -7.79
N PRO A 158 -6.82 -12.52 -7.73
CA PRO A 158 -6.60 -11.60 -8.83
C PRO A 158 -6.41 -12.44 -10.09
N ARG A 159 -7.26 -12.26 -11.10
CA ARG A 159 -6.91 -12.67 -12.45
C ARG A 159 -5.84 -11.67 -12.90
N PHE A 160 -4.58 -12.03 -12.69
CA PHE A 160 -3.51 -11.38 -13.43
C PHE A 160 -3.84 -11.64 -14.90
N ILE A 161 -4.14 -10.58 -15.64
CA ILE A 161 -4.06 -10.63 -17.09
C ILE A 161 -2.56 -10.83 -17.33
N GLU A 162 -2.17 -12.00 -17.85
CA GLU A 162 -0.85 -12.15 -18.46
C GLU A 162 -0.81 -11.09 -19.56
N ILE A 163 -0.08 -10.00 -19.31
CA ILE A 163 0.28 -9.00 -20.31
C ILE A 163 1.61 -9.45 -20.87
#